data_AF-L0ND96-F1
#
_entry.id   AF-L0ND96-F1
#
_cell.length_a   1.000
_cell.length_b   1.000
_cell.length_c   1.000
_cell.angle_alpha   90.00
_cell.angle_beta   90.00
_cell.angle_gamma   90.00
#
_symmetry.space_group_name_H-M   'P 1'
#
loop_
_entity.id
_entity.type
_entity.pdbx_description
1 polymer ?
#
loop_
_entity_poly.entity_id
_entity_poly.type
_entity_poly.pdbx_seq_one_letter_code
_entity_poly.pdbx_strand_id
1 'polypeptide(L)' 'MGANEKTETVTFRVRAANGGYMDIDACNPNQAREIFKARYPKVGITKVKRLKEGAEQ' A
#
# COMPACT_ATOMS: atom_id res chain seq x y z
N MET A 1 -5.43 10.29 27.46
CA MET A 1 -4.91 10.72 26.14
C MET A 1 -3.71 9.83 25.82
N GLY A 2 -3.66 9.04 24.75
CA GLY A 2 -4.55 8.94 23.60
C GLY A 2 -4.27 7.69 22.76
N ALA A 3 -5.19 7.44 21.82
CA ALA A 3 -5.06 6.58 20.64
C ALA A 3 -4.78 5.08 20.86
N ASN A 4 -5.80 4.36 21.35
CA ASN A 4 -6.08 3.02 20.83
C ASN A 4 -6.75 3.22 19.44
N GLU A 5 -5.99 3.74 18.49
CA GLU A 5 -6.42 3.83 17.10
C GLU A 5 -6.02 2.50 16.50
N LYS A 6 -7.01 1.62 16.26
CA LYS A 6 -6.85 0.58 15.26
C LYS A 6 -6.51 1.32 13.98
N THR A 7 -5.24 1.43 13.65
CA THR A 7 -4.78 1.94 12.38
C THR A 7 -5.24 0.92 11.36
N GLU A 8 -6.46 1.10 10.85
CA GLU A 8 -7.07 0.25 9.84
C GLU A 8 -6.16 0.30 8.60
N THR A 9 -5.28 -0.69 8.48
CA THR A 9 -4.47 -0.86 7.28
C THR A 9 -5.37 -1.43 6.21
N VAL A 10 -5.46 -0.72 5.10
CA VAL A 10 -6.17 -1.18 3.92
C VAL A 10 -5.14 -1.63 2.89
N THR A 11 -5.50 -2.63 2.09
CA THR A 11 -4.62 -3.14 1.05
C THR A 11 -4.59 -2.18 -0.13
N PHE A 12 -3.40 -1.73 -0.52
CA PHE A 12 -3.16 -0.93 -1.71
C PHE A 12 -2.44 -1.75 -2.77
N ARG A 13 -3.01 -1.79 -3.98
CA ARG A 13 -2.34 -2.35 -5.15
C ARG A 13 -1.47 -1.28 -5.80
N VAL A 14 -0.16 -1.48 -5.73
CA VAL A 14 0.86 -0.67 -6.40
C VAL A 14 1.20 -1.30 -7.74
N ARG A 15 0.97 -0.56 -8.83
CA ARG A 15 1.45 -0.90 -10.16
C ARG A 15 2.87 -0.36 -10.32
N ALA A 16 3.79 -1.27 -10.53
CA ALA A 16 5.19 -0.99 -10.81
C ALA A 16 5.38 -0.57 -12.28
N ALA A 17 6.45 0.18 -12.56
CA ALA A 17 6.79 0.63 -13.91
C ALA A 17 7.21 -0.50 -14.85
N ASN A 18 7.67 -1.62 -14.30
CA ASN A 18 7.98 -2.84 -15.04
C ASN A 18 6.74 -3.66 -15.42
N GLY A 19 5.53 -3.15 -15.15
CA GLY A 19 4.27 -3.85 -15.43
C GLY A 19 3.79 -4.79 -14.31
N GLY A 20 4.56 -4.94 -13.23
CA GLY A 20 4.16 -5.73 -12.06
C GLY A 20 3.08 -5.06 -11.21
N TYR A 21 2.37 -5.87 -10.41
CA TYR A 21 1.42 -5.41 -9.41
C TYR A 21 1.82 -5.97 -8.05
N MET A 22 1.68 -5.16 -7.00
CA MET A 22 2.02 -5.59 -5.65
C MET A 22 1.03 -5.02 -4.65
N ASP A 23 0.51 -5.90 -3.81
CA ASP A 23 -0.47 -5.55 -2.78
C ASP A 23 0.29 -5.24 -1.48
N ILE A 24 0.02 -4.07 -0.91
CA ILE A 24 0.69 -3.54 0.28
C ILE A 24 -0.36 -3.04 1.26
N ASP A 25 -0.38 -3.61 2.46
CA ASP A 25 -1.20 -3.12 3.55
C ASP A 25 -0.58 -1.88 4.17
N ALA A 26 -1.34 -0.79 4.16
CA ALA A 26 -0.92 0.49 4.71
C ALA A 26 -2.13 1.28 5.20
N CYS A 27 -1.92 2.29 6.03
CA CYS A 27 -2.99 3.20 6.46
C CYS A 27 -3.40 4.14 5.31
N ASN A 28 -2.45 4.50 4.45
CA ASN A 28 -2.65 5.48 3.39
C ASN A 28 -1.79 5.16 2.15
N PRO A 29 -2.14 5.69 0.96
CA PRO A 29 -1.42 5.38 -0.27
C PRO A 29 0.02 5.90 -0.29
N ASN A 30 0.37 6.93 0.49
CA ASN A 30 1.75 7.41 0.59
C ASN A 30 2.63 6.39 1.33
N GLN A 31 2.15 5.88 2.46
CA GLN A 31 2.81 4.83 3.21
C GLN A 31 2.97 3.56 2.36
N ALA A 32 1.96 3.19 1.56
CA ALA A 32 2.10 2.10 0.60
C ALA A 32 3.22 2.35 -0.45
N ARG A 33 3.36 3.59 -0.93
CA ARG A 33 4.46 3.97 -1.85
C ARG A 33 5.81 3.90 -1.17
N GLU A 34 5.92 4.33 0.08
CA GLU A 34 7.16 4.27 0.85
C GLU A 34 7.59 2.83 1.11
N ILE A 35 6.67 1.97 1.54
CA ILE A 35 6.91 0.52 1.71
C ILE A 35 7.35 -0.11 0.38
N PHE A 36 6.68 0.24 -0.72
CA PHE A 36 7.07 -0.24 -2.05
C PHE A 36 8.49 0.21 -2.42
N LYS A 37 8.80 1.51 -2.26
CA LYS A 37 10.13 2.06 -2.54
C LYS A 37 11.22 1.48 -1.65
N ALA A 38 10.93 1.20 -0.38
CA ALA A 38 11.87 0.58 0.53
C ALA A 38 12.24 -0.84 0.09
N ARG A 39 11.26 -1.62 -0.40
CA ARG A 39 11.49 -2.96 -0.95
C ARG A 39 12.10 -2.95 -2.35
N TYR A 40 11.68 -2.00 -3.19
CA TYR A 40 12.06 -1.90 -4.59
C TYR A 40 12.51 -0.47 -4.95
N PRO A 41 13.67 -0.01 -4.45
CA PRO A 41 14.12 1.37 -4.64
C PRO A 41 14.42 1.72 -6.09
N LYS A 42 14.72 0.71 -6.92
CA LYS A 42 15.00 0.85 -8.36
C LYS A 42 13.75 0.77 -9.24
N VAL A 43 12.58 0.48 -8.67
CA VAL A 43 11.34 0.26 -9.42
C VAL A 43 10.43 1.48 -9.24
N GLY A 44 10.09 2.14 -10.35
CA GLY A 44 9.15 3.25 -10.34
C GLY A 44 7.72 2.79 -10.03
N ILE A 45 6.93 3.65 -9.40
CA ILE A 45 5.49 3.43 -9.17
C ILE A 45 4.70 4.20 -10.21
N THR A 46 3.89 3.50 -11.01
CA THR A 46 3.06 4.13 -12.05
C THR A 46 1.66 4.45 -11.54
N LYS A 47 1.07 3.58 -10.73
CA LYS A 47 -0.28 3.78 -10.19
C LYS A 47 -0.39 3.13 -8.82
N VAL A 48 -1.09 3.77 -7.89
CA VAL A 48 -1.49 3.15 -6.63
C VAL A 48 -2.99 3.19 -6.57
N LYS A 49 -3.62 2.04 -6.43
CA LYS A 49 -5.07 1.91 -6.29
C LYS A 49 -5.34 1.29 -4.93
N ARG A 50 -6.15 1.96 -4.10
CA ARG A 50 -6.70 1.35 -2.89
C ARG A 50 -7.62 0.21 -3.33
N LEU A 51 -7.34 -1.00 -2.86
CA LEU A 51 -8.31 -2.08 -2.93
C LEU A 51 -9.22 -1.88 -1.71
N LYS A 52 -10.47 -1.52 -1.97
CA LYS A 52 -11.46 -1.36 -0.91
C LYS A 52 -11.74 -2.75 -0.34
N GLU A 53 -11.51 -2.91 0.96
CA GLU A 53 -11.79 -4.09 1.80
C GLU A 53 -11.50 -5.45 1.16
N GLY A 54 -10.39 -6.07 1.56
CA GLY A 54 -10.41 -7.51 1.77
C GLY A 54 -11.49 -7.77 2.82
N ALA A 55 -12.64 -8.25 2.37
CA ALA A 55 -13.71 -8.74 3.24
C ALA A 55 -13.13 -9.78 4.20
N GLU A 56 -13.65 -9.77 5.43
CA GLU A 56 -13.73 -10.89 6.39
C GLU A 56 -12.87 -12.14 6.09
N GLN A 57 -11.96 -12.46 7.01
CA GLN A 57 -11.74 -13.84 7.46
C GLN A 57 -11.57 -13.87 8.98
#